data_AF-A0A961WZP0-F1
#
_entry.id   AF-A0A961WZP0-F1
#
_cell.length_a   1.000
_cell.length_b   1.000
_cell.length_c   1.000
_cell.angle_alpha   90.00
_cell.angle_beta   90.00
_cell.angle_gamma   90.00
#
_symmetry.space_group_name_H-M   'P 1'
#
loop_
_entity.id
_entity.type
_entity.pdbx_description
1 polymer ?
#
loop_
_entity_poly.entity_id
_entity_poly.type
_entity_poly.pdbx_seq_one_letter_code
_entity_poly.pdbx_strand_id
1 'polypeptide(L)'
;MSSKPRIFIDGEHGTTGLQIRQRLAGRTDIEVLSIPEAERRNPDFRNRLLNEADIAILCLPDDASREAVAMLAAAGNETTRIIDTSTAHRTADGWVFGFAELTRGQREAIARARHVSNPGCY
;
A
#
# COMPACT_ATOMS: atom_id res chain seq x y z
N MET A 1 3.95 5.58 24.84
CA MET A 1 4.90 5.37 23.72
C MET A 1 4.07 5.21 22.47
N SER A 2 4.17 6.12 21.50
CA SER A 2 3.50 5.89 20.20
C SER A 2 4.21 4.72 19.53
N SER A 3 3.50 3.67 19.13
CA SER A 3 4.10 2.61 18.31
C SER A 3 4.50 3.20 16.96
N LYS A 4 5.55 2.65 16.36
CA LYS A 4 5.96 3.03 15.00
C LYS A 4 4.85 2.63 14.03
N PRO A 5 4.54 3.44 13.00
CA PRO A 5 3.63 3.03 11.95
C PRO A 5 4.18 1.80 11.22
N ARG A 6 3.30 0.81 11.01
CA ARG A 6 3.59 -0.44 10.32
C ARG A 6 3.25 -0.32 8.85
N ILE A 7 4.24 -0.57 8.00
CA ILE A 7 4.15 -0.48 6.55
C ILE A 7 4.28 -1.89 5.97
N PHE A 8 3.27 -2.37 5.28
CA PHE A 8 3.32 -3.63 4.55
C PHE A 8 3.53 -3.38 3.06
N ILE A 9 4.53 -4.02 2.45
CA ILE A 9 4.78 -3.94 1.01
C ILE A 9 4.31 -5.25 0.37
N ASP A 10 3.10 -5.24 -0.19
CA ASP A 10 2.55 -6.42 -0.87
C ASP A 10 3.16 -6.52 -2.28
N GLY A 11 3.87 -7.62 -2.55
CA GLY A 11 4.72 -7.75 -3.73
C GLY A 11 6.14 -7.19 -3.57
N GLU A 12 6.70 -7.22 -2.35
CA GLU A 12 8.04 -6.66 -2.04
C GLU A 12 9.20 -7.21 -2.89
N HIS A 13 9.07 -8.40 -3.46
CA HIS A 13 10.08 -9.03 -4.29
C HIS A 13 10.07 -8.58 -5.76
N GLY A 14 9.03 -7.85 -6.17
CA GLY A 14 8.97 -7.21 -7.48
C GLY A 14 9.93 -6.01 -7.57
N THR A 15 10.22 -5.54 -8.78
CA THR A 15 11.15 -4.40 -8.99
C THR A 15 10.70 -3.14 -8.25
N THR A 16 9.42 -2.80 -8.32
CA THR A 16 8.83 -1.66 -7.58
C THR A 16 8.95 -1.85 -6.07
N GLY A 17 8.58 -3.04 -5.57
CA GLY A 17 8.65 -3.38 -4.15
C GLY A 17 10.07 -3.30 -3.57
N LEU A 18 11.06 -3.83 -4.30
CA LEU A 18 12.48 -3.78 -3.92
C LEU A 18 12.99 -2.35 -3.81
N GLN A 19 12.64 -1.48 -4.76
CA GLN A 19 13.03 -0.07 -4.71
C GLN A 19 12.40 0.65 -3.52
N ILE A 20 11.11 0.41 -3.24
CA ILE A 20 10.43 0.98 -2.07
C ILE A 20 11.10 0.50 -0.79
N ARG A 21 11.37 -0.80 -0.66
CA ARG A 21 12.05 -1.37 0.51
C ARG A 21 13.41 -0.74 0.73
N GLN A 22 14.20 -0.55 -0.34
CA GLN A 22 15.49 0.12 -0.27
C GLN A 22 15.36 1.58 0.20
N ARG A 23 14.36 2.32 -0.30
CA ARG A 23 14.08 3.71 0.13
C ARG A 23 13.66 3.79 1.60
N LEU A 24 12.97 2.78 2.11
CA LEU A 24 12.51 2.72 3.49
C LEU A 24 13.58 2.17 4.46
N ALA A 25 14.62 1.49 3.98
CA ALA A 25 15.62 0.81 4.82
C ALA A 25 16.33 1.72 5.84
N GLY A 26 16.47 3.01 5.55
CA GLY A 26 17.09 3.98 6.46
C GLY A 26 16.15 4.64 7.47
N ARG A 27 14.85 4.33 7.43
CA ARG A 27 13.84 4.98 8.28
C ARG A 27 13.73 4.26 9.62
N THR A 28 14.03 4.97 10.71
CA THR A 28 13.97 4.43 12.07
C THR A 28 12.63 4.69 12.78
N ASP A 29 11.77 5.49 12.17
CA ASP A 29 10.47 5.92 12.68
C ASP A 29 9.30 5.02 12.24
N ILE A 30 9.53 4.05 11.36
CA ILE A 30 8.55 3.09 10.84
C ILE A 30 8.99 1.65 11.10
N GLU A 31 8.05 0.73 10.99
CA GLU A 31 8.27 -0.72 10.96
C GLU A 31 7.83 -1.27 9.60
N VAL A 32 8.69 -2.02 8.91
CA VAL A 32 8.35 -2.64 7.62
C VAL A 32 7.99 -4.11 7.86
N LEU A 33 6.75 -4.48 7.54
CA LEU A 33 6.25 -5.84 7.60
C LEU A 33 6.61 -6.57 6.30
N SER A 34 7.06 -7.82 6.43
CA SER A 34 7.48 -8.68 5.32
C SER A 34 6.86 -10.08 5.47
N ILE A 35 6.49 -10.69 4.35
CA ILE A 35 6.09 -12.10 4.32
C ILE A 35 7.36 -12.94 4.20
N PRO A 36 7.55 -13.99 5.03
CA PRO A 36 8.64 -14.94 4.82
C PRO A 36 8.61 -15.50 3.40
N GLU A 37 9.77 -15.63 2.73
CA GLU A 37 9.84 -16.07 1.33
C GLU A 37 9.06 -17.38 1.08
N ALA A 38 9.10 -18.32 2.02
CA ALA A 38 8.38 -19.60 1.95
C ALA A 38 6.85 -19.44 1.92
N GLU A 39 6.32 -18.36 2.51
CA GLU A 39 4.90 -18.06 2.67
C GLU A 39 4.41 -17.00 1.68
N ARG A 40 5.23 -16.56 0.72
CA ARG A 40 4.89 -15.44 -0.19
C ARG A 40 3.63 -15.64 -1.05
N ARG A 41 3.14 -16.87 -1.16
CA ARG A 41 1.90 -17.23 -1.87
C ARG A 41 0.75 -17.60 -0.93
N ASN A 42 0.96 -17.49 0.38
CA ASN A 42 -0.03 -17.85 1.38
C ASN A 42 -1.03 -16.70 1.56
N PRO A 43 -2.31 -16.87 1.15
CA PRO A 43 -3.31 -15.82 1.22
C PRO A 43 -3.63 -15.43 2.67
N ASP A 44 -3.50 -16.34 3.64
CA ASP A 44 -3.79 -16.04 5.04
C ASP A 44 -2.73 -15.12 5.65
N PHE A 45 -1.45 -15.35 5.33
CA PHE A 45 -0.37 -14.45 5.75
C PHE A 45 -0.53 -13.07 5.12
N ARG A 46 -0.84 -13.01 3.82
CA ARG A 46 -1.10 -11.77 3.10
C ARG A 46 -2.26 -11.00 3.74
N ASN A 47 -3.39 -11.67 3.97
CA ASN A 47 -4.57 -11.07 4.59
C ASN A 47 -4.27 -10.57 6.02
N ARG A 48 -3.55 -11.36 6.81
CA ARG A 48 -3.15 -10.96 8.17
C ARG A 48 -2.27 -9.70 8.15
N LEU A 49 -1.21 -9.67 7.34
CA LEU A 49 -0.32 -8.50 7.29
C LEU A 49 -0.99 -7.27 6.70
N LEU A 50 -1.88 -7.43 5.71
CA LEU A 50 -2.73 -6.34 5.21
C LEU A 50 -3.52 -5.70 6.36
N ASN A 51 -4.16 -6.52 7.19
CA ASN A 51 -4.99 -6.04 8.30
C ASN A 51 -4.19 -5.51 9.48
N GLU A 52 -2.96 -5.98 9.69
CA GLU A 52 -2.06 -5.46 10.71
C GLU A 52 -1.40 -4.14 10.30
N ALA A 53 -1.32 -3.81 9.00
CA ALA A 53 -0.62 -2.62 8.53
C ALA A 53 -1.40 -1.32 8.77
N ASP A 54 -0.68 -0.26 9.15
CA ASP A 54 -1.22 1.11 9.11
C ASP A 54 -1.27 1.63 7.66
N ILE A 55 -0.26 1.26 6.86
CA ILE A 55 -0.22 1.53 5.42
C ILE A 55 0.19 0.25 4.66
N ALA A 56 -0.61 -0.12 3.67
CA ALA A 56 -0.27 -1.16 2.69
C ALA A 56 0.13 -0.52 1.35
N ILE A 57 1.30 -0.88 0.82
CA ILE A 57 1.77 -0.47 -0.50
C ILE A 57 1.64 -1.65 -1.44
N LEU A 58 0.73 -1.57 -2.41
CA LEU A 58 0.41 -2.64 -3.34
C LEU A 58 1.33 -2.53 -4.57
N CYS A 59 2.34 -3.37 -4.63
CA CYS A 59 3.28 -3.53 -5.75
C CYS A 59 2.86 -4.72 -6.62
N LEU A 60 1.59 -4.71 -7.02
CA LEU A 60 0.90 -5.87 -7.57
C LEU A 60 0.34 -5.61 -8.97
N PRO A 61 0.07 -6.68 -9.74
CA PRO A 61 -0.83 -6.61 -10.89
C PRO A 61 -2.23 -6.15 -10.47
N ASP A 62 -2.93 -5.59 -11.43
CA ASP A 62 -4.27 -5.01 -11.29
C ASP A 62 -5.27 -5.90 -10.53
N ASP A 63 -5.40 -7.17 -10.90
CA ASP A 63 -6.38 -8.08 -10.28
C ASP A 63 -6.03 -8.39 -8.82
N ALA A 64 -4.74 -8.60 -8.54
CA ALA A 64 -4.26 -8.84 -7.18
C ALA A 64 -4.39 -7.60 -6.29
N SER A 65 -4.28 -6.39 -6.88
CA SER A 65 -4.53 -5.14 -6.16
C SER A 65 -6.00 -5.02 -5.73
N ARG A 66 -6.94 -5.31 -6.64
CA ARG A 66 -8.38 -5.35 -6.32
C ARG A 66 -8.70 -6.39 -5.24
N GLU A 67 -8.07 -7.57 -5.32
CA GLU A 67 -8.22 -8.63 -4.32
C GLU A 67 -7.76 -8.17 -2.93
N ALA A 68 -6.60 -7.49 -2.81
CA ALA A 68 -6.13 -6.97 -1.52
C ALA A 68 -7.12 -5.97 -0.88
N VAL A 69 -7.68 -5.07 -1.70
CA VAL A 69 -8.71 -4.12 -1.23
C VAL A 69 -9.97 -4.87 -0.77
N ALA A 70 -10.38 -5.90 -1.51
CA ALA A 70 -11.50 -6.74 -1.14
C ALA A 70 -11.26 -7.53 0.17
N MET A 71 -10.03 -8.01 0.41
CA MET A 71 -9.66 -8.67 1.68
C MET A 71 -9.84 -7.75 2.88
N LEU A 72 -9.39 -6.49 2.78
CA LEU A 72 -9.58 -5.48 3.83
C LEU A 72 -11.07 -5.20 4.07
N ALA A 73 -11.86 -5.06 3.01
CA ALA A 73 -13.30 -4.85 3.11
C ALA A 73 -14.01 -6.06 3.76
N ALA A 74 -13.67 -7.29 3.37
CA ALA A 74 -14.22 -8.51 3.93
C ALA A 74 -13.88 -8.69 5.42
N ALA A 75 -12.71 -8.20 5.85
CA ALA A 75 -12.30 -8.19 7.25
C ALA A 75 -12.92 -7.05 8.06
N GLY A 76 -13.70 -6.14 7.43
CA GLY A 76 -14.26 -4.96 8.09
C GLY A 76 -13.20 -3.95 8.52
N ASN A 77 -12.01 -3.99 7.91
CA ASN A 77 -10.93 -3.07 8.23
C ASN A 77 -11.14 -1.75 7.49
N GLU A 78 -11.30 -0.68 8.26
CA GLU A 78 -11.50 0.69 7.77
C GLU A 78 -10.31 1.60 8.04
N THR A 79 -9.27 1.11 8.71
CA THR A 79 -8.15 1.93 9.22
C THR A 79 -6.90 1.84 8.36
N THR A 80 -6.61 0.68 7.76
CA THR A 80 -5.46 0.51 6.87
C THR A 80 -5.60 1.44 5.67
N ARG A 81 -4.55 2.23 5.42
CA ARG A 81 -4.44 3.11 4.26
C ARG A 81 -3.70 2.39 3.13
N ILE A 82 -4.07 2.68 1.89
CA ILE A 82 -3.55 1.97 0.71
C ILE A 82 -2.85 2.94 -0.21
N ILE A 83 -1.65 2.56 -0.67
CA ILE A 83 -0.95 3.16 -1.80
C ILE A 83 -0.86 2.08 -2.88
N ASP A 84 -1.68 2.20 -3.92
CA ASP A 84 -1.71 1.25 -5.03
C ASP A 84 -0.85 1.73 -6.18
N THR A 85 0.15 0.94 -6.56
CA THR A 85 1.05 1.25 -7.69
C THR A 85 0.57 0.71 -9.03
N SER A 86 -0.49 -0.11 -9.02
CA SER A 86 -1.10 -0.67 -10.21
C SER A 86 -1.90 0.37 -11.00
N THR A 87 -2.57 -0.07 -12.08
CA THR A 87 -3.51 0.79 -12.81
C THR A 87 -4.94 0.68 -12.28
N ALA A 88 -5.20 -0.29 -11.39
CA ALA A 88 -6.53 -0.75 -11.06
C ALA A 88 -7.48 0.33 -10.54
N HIS A 89 -6.93 1.32 -9.82
CA HIS A 89 -7.71 2.33 -9.13
C HIS A 89 -7.40 3.78 -9.56
N ARG A 90 -6.68 3.99 -10.67
CA ARG A 90 -6.26 5.33 -11.13
C ARG A 90 -7.42 6.28 -11.41
N THR A 91 -8.54 5.74 -11.84
CA THR A 91 -9.77 6.48 -12.14
C THR A 91 -10.95 5.98 -11.31
N ALA A 92 -10.69 5.25 -10.22
CA ALA A 92 -11.75 4.70 -9.38
C ALA A 92 -12.28 5.75 -8.42
N ASP A 93 -13.59 5.77 -8.22
CA ASP A 93 -14.21 6.66 -7.24
C ASP A 93 -13.72 6.37 -5.82
N GLY A 94 -13.53 7.43 -5.04
CA GLY A 94 -13.01 7.32 -3.66
C GLY A 94 -11.49 7.12 -3.56
N TRP A 95 -10.75 7.15 -4.67
CA TRP A 95 -9.29 7.12 -4.70
C TRP A 95 -8.72 8.49 -5.02
N VAL A 96 -7.66 8.88 -4.31
CA VAL A 96 -6.91 10.11 -4.59
C VAL A 96 -5.73 9.78 -5.49
N PHE A 97 -5.57 10.52 -6.60
CA PHE A 97 -4.45 10.34 -7.50
C PHE A 97 -3.14 10.85 -6.88
N GLY A 98 -2.10 10.03 -6.85
CA GLY A 98 -0.89 10.22 -6.05
C GLY A 98 0.13 11.24 -6.59
N PHE A 99 -0.26 12.14 -7.48
CA PHE A 99 0.64 13.15 -8.05
C PHE A 99 0.58 14.45 -7.23
N ALA A 100 1.45 14.60 -6.24
CA ALA A 100 1.35 15.68 -5.24
C ALA A 100 1.39 17.11 -5.81
N GLU A 101 1.99 17.28 -6.99
CA GLU A 101 2.16 18.57 -7.67
C GLU A 101 1.01 18.90 -8.65
N LEU A 102 0.05 17.99 -8.86
CA LEU A 102 -0.95 18.10 -9.93
C LEU A 102 -1.83 19.35 -9.82
N THR A 103 -2.36 19.63 -8.63
CA THR A 103 -3.20 20.80 -8.38
C THR A 103 -2.95 21.37 -6.99
N ARG A 104 -3.38 22.61 -6.75
CA ARG A 104 -3.42 23.19 -5.40
C ARG A 104 -4.28 22.31 -4.49
N GLY A 105 -3.76 21.98 -3.30
CA GLY A 105 -4.45 21.13 -2.33
C GLY A 105 -4.22 19.63 -2.51
N GLN A 106 -3.52 19.20 -3.57
CA GLN A 106 -3.35 17.77 -3.88
C GLN A 106 -2.50 17.05 -2.84
N ARG A 107 -1.43 17.68 -2.35
CA ARG A 107 -0.58 17.14 -1.29
C ARG A 107 -1.38 16.87 -0.02
N GLU A 108 -2.24 17.80 0.37
CA GLU A 108 -3.12 17.66 1.54
C GLU A 108 -4.18 16.57 1.33
N ALA A 109 -4.73 16.47 0.11
CA ALA A 109 -5.67 15.41 -0.26
C ALA A 109 -5.00 14.03 -0.10
N ILE A 110 -3.81 13.83 -0.67
CA ILE A 110 -3.03 12.59 -0.51
C ILE A 110 -2.74 12.30 0.97
N ALA A 111 -2.31 13.32 1.73
CA ALA A 111 -1.97 13.15 3.15
C ALA A 111 -3.16 12.69 4.01
N ARG A 112 -4.40 13.03 3.62
CA ARG A 112 -5.63 12.64 4.33
C ARG A 112 -6.33 11.41 3.72
N ALA A 113 -5.97 11.01 2.51
CA ALA A 113 -6.64 9.94 1.79
C ALA A 113 -6.42 8.58 2.44
N ARG A 114 -7.49 7.80 2.55
CA ARG A 114 -7.38 6.38 2.88
C ARG A 114 -6.82 5.58 1.71
N HIS A 115 -7.25 5.87 0.49
CA HIS A 115 -6.82 5.18 -0.72
C HIS A 115 -6.14 6.15 -1.69
N VAL A 116 -4.91 5.83 -2.07
CA VAL A 116 -4.09 6.61 -3.01
C VAL A 116 -3.70 5.71 -4.18
N SER A 117 -3.97 6.18 -5.39
CA SER A 117 -3.51 5.52 -6.61
C SER A 117 -2.27 6.23 -7.13
N ASN A 118 -1.13 5.55 -7.13
CA ASN A 118 0.12 6.11 -7.62
C ASN A 118 0.08 6.29 -9.15
N PRO A 119 0.61 7.41 -9.69
CA PRO A 119 0.71 7.62 -11.12
C PRO A 119 1.51 6.54 -11.84
N GLY A 120 1.31 6.45 -13.15
CA GLY A 120 2.22 5.71 -14.04
C GLY A 120 3.60 6.37 -14.09
N CYS A 121 4.58 5.64 -14.58
CA CYS A 121 5.95 6.16 -14.74
C CYS A 121 6.14 7.08 -15.95
N TYR A 122 5.23 7.03 -16.92
CA TYR A 122 5.11 7.97 -18.05
C TYR A 122 4.08 9.04 -17.72
#